data_AF-A0A2Y9BL33-F1
#
_entry.id   AF-A0A2Y9BL33-F1
#
_cell.length_a   1.000
_cell.length_b   1.000
_cell.length_c   1.000
_cell.angle_alpha   90.00
_cell.angle_beta   90.00
_cell.angle_gamma   90.00
#
_symmetry.space_group_name_H-M   'P 1'
#
loop_
_entity.id
_entity.type
_entity.pdbx_description
1 polymer ?
#
loop_
_entity_poly.entity_id
_entity_poly.type
_entity_poly.pdbx_seq_one_letter_code
_entity_poly.pdbx_strand_id
1 'polypeptide(L)'
;MKKISVNILCSTAITLLILSILGAISGAQFLLINSVFQSFIVNIVIHIGLLFTHRFESSYAILEFALDIGYLEVVVIIFGAIFNWYGSTPIWVLVIMTTIIYIVGVFLNMVQMRQEVEEINELLQKRK
;
A
#
# COMPACT_ATOMS: atom_id res chain seq x y z
N MET A 1 7.96 11.59 11.60
CA MET A 1 7.75 12.28 10.31
C MET A 1 8.51 11.63 9.16
N LYS A 2 9.85 11.48 9.21
CA LYS A 2 10.63 10.87 8.12
C LYS A 2 10.15 9.47 7.68
N LYS A 3 9.84 8.57 8.63
CA LYS A 3 9.41 7.18 8.34
C LYS A 3 8.07 7.11 7.58
N ILE A 4 7.09 7.95 7.93
CA ILE A 4 5.77 7.98 7.25
C ILE A 4 5.92 8.46 5.80
N SER A 5 6.67 9.53 5.55
CA SER A 5 6.89 10.03 4.19
C SER A 5 7.61 9.01 3.31
N VAL A 6 8.58 8.28 3.85
CA VAL A 6 9.28 7.18 3.15
C VAL A 6 8.31 6.05 2.84
N ASN A 7 7.45 5.66 3.78
CA ASN A 7 6.47 4.60 3.57
C ASN A 7 5.44 4.95 2.49
N ILE A 8 4.95 6.20 2.46
CA ILE A 8 4.03 6.68 1.42
C ILE A 8 4.70 6.65 0.05
N LEU A 9 5.95 7.12 -0.06
CA LEU A 9 6.68 7.11 -1.33
C LEU A 9 6.97 5.67 -1.80
N CYS A 10 7.34 4.78 -0.88
CA CYS A 10 7.59 3.37 -1.17
C CYS A 10 6.30 2.67 -1.64
N SER A 11 5.18 2.86 -0.93
CA SER A 11 3.90 2.26 -1.32
C SER A 11 3.38 2.81 -2.65
N THR A 12 3.60 4.10 -2.91
CA THR A 12 3.29 4.71 -4.21
C THR A 12 4.15 4.09 -5.32
N ALA A 13 5.46 3.93 -5.12
CA ALA A 13 6.34 3.30 -6.10
C ALA A 13 5.91 1.85 -6.40
N ILE A 14 5.57 1.07 -5.37
CA ILE A 14 5.04 -0.30 -5.52
C ILE A 14 3.72 -0.29 -6.30
N THR A 15 2.80 0.61 -5.94
CA THR A 15 1.51 0.76 -6.63
C THR A 15 1.71 1.04 -8.11
N LEU A 16 2.64 1.95 -8.46
CA LEU A 16 2.93 2.28 -9.86
C LEU A 16 3.62 1.16 -10.61
N LEU A 17 4.49 0.38 -9.95
CA LEU A 17 5.10 -0.81 -10.56
C LEU A 17 4.05 -1.87 -10.88
N ILE A 18 3.17 -2.18 -9.93
CA ILE A 18 2.08 -3.14 -10.12
C ILE A 18 1.11 -2.65 -11.20
N LEU A 19 0.75 -1.37 -11.18
CA LEU A 19 -0.09 -0.75 -12.20
C LEU A 19 0.56 -0.83 -13.59
N SER A 20 1.88 -0.60 -13.68
CA SER A 20 2.62 -0.72 -14.95
C SER A 20 2.63 -2.15 -15.47
N ILE A 21 2.86 -3.14 -14.60
CA ILE A 21 2.85 -4.56 -14.98
C ILE A 21 1.47 -4.97 -15.50
N LEU A 22 0.40 -4.62 -14.79
CA LEU A 22 -0.96 -4.96 -15.19
C LEU A 22 -1.41 -4.19 -16.44
N GLY A 23 -1.01 -2.93 -16.56
CA GLY A 23 -1.19 -2.14 -17.77
C GLY A 23 -0.52 -2.82 -18.96
N ALA A 24 0.74 -3.24 -18.83
CA ALA A 24 1.49 -3.91 -19.89
C ALA A 24 0.83 -5.24 -20.31
N ILE A 25 0.37 -6.05 -19.36
CA ILE A 25 -0.37 -7.30 -19.63
C ILE A 25 -1.69 -7.00 -20.38
N SER A 26 -2.33 -5.88 -20.05
CA SER A 26 -3.59 -5.44 -20.68
C SER A 26 -3.35 -4.70 -22.01
N GLY A 27 -2.12 -4.62 -22.50
CA GLY A 27 -1.76 -3.96 -23.76
C GLY A 27 -1.60 -2.44 -23.68
N ALA A 28 -1.59 -1.87 -22.48
CA ALA A 28 -1.33 -0.44 -22.30
C ALA A 28 0.15 -0.11 -22.57
N GLN A 29 0.38 0.99 -23.29
CA GLN A 29 1.72 1.42 -23.69
C GLN A 29 2.29 2.52 -22.79
N PHE A 30 1.43 3.27 -22.09
CA PHE A 30 1.83 4.42 -21.30
C PHE A 30 1.07 4.46 -19.98
N LEU A 31 1.76 4.93 -18.94
CA LEU A 31 1.14 5.27 -17.67
C LEU A 31 0.84 6.78 -17.69
N LEU A 32 -0.43 7.13 -17.53
CA LEU A 32 -0.85 8.53 -17.56
C LEU A 32 -0.28 9.27 -16.35
N ILE A 33 0.29 10.45 -16.57
CA ILE A 33 0.83 11.29 -15.49
C ILE A 33 -0.22 11.58 -14.41
N ASN A 34 -1.50 11.69 -14.80
CA ASN A 34 -2.60 11.86 -13.87
C ASN A 34 -2.75 10.66 -12.92
N SER A 35 -2.58 9.43 -13.42
CA SER A 35 -2.61 8.21 -12.61
C SER A 35 -1.49 8.17 -11.57
N VAL A 36 -0.34 8.78 -11.86
CA VAL A 36 0.77 8.93 -10.89
C VAL A 36 0.33 9.77 -9.70
N PHE A 37 -0.21 10.97 -9.96
CA PHE A 37 -0.64 11.88 -8.90
C PHE A 37 -1.87 11.37 -8.15
N GLN A 38 -2.83 10.77 -8.85
CA GLN A 38 -4.01 10.16 -8.24
C GLN A 38 -3.60 9.01 -7.30
N SER A 39 -2.71 8.12 -7.75
CA SER A 39 -2.17 7.03 -6.92
C SER A 39 -1.45 7.57 -5.67
N PHE A 40 -0.66 8.64 -5.81
CA PHE A 40 0.01 9.27 -4.68
C PHE A 40 -0.97 9.84 -3.65
N ILE A 41 -2.02 10.54 -4.09
CA ILE A 41 -3.07 11.08 -3.21
C ILE A 41 -3.79 9.94 -2.47
N VAL A 42 -4.17 8.88 -3.18
CA VAL A 42 -4.83 7.72 -2.57
C VAL A 42 -3.92 7.06 -1.54
N ASN A 43 -2.62 6.90 -1.84
CA ASN A 43 -1.65 6.36 -0.88
C ASN A 43 -1.53 7.24 0.37
N ILE A 44 -1.53 8.57 0.25
CA ILE A 44 -1.54 9.47 1.42
C ILE A 44 -2.78 9.21 2.29
N VAL A 45 -3.96 9.12 1.68
CA VAL A 45 -5.23 8.88 2.41
C VAL A 45 -5.24 7.50 3.07
N ILE A 46 -4.72 6.48 2.38
CA ILE A 46 -4.59 5.14 2.94
C ILE A 46 -3.71 5.18 4.21
N HIS A 47 -2.51 5.74 4.12
CA HIS A 47 -1.60 5.82 5.27
C HIS A 47 -2.18 6.65 6.42
N ILE A 48 -2.91 7.73 6.12
CA ILE A 48 -3.60 8.52 7.15
C ILE A 48 -4.69 7.67 7.84
N GLY A 49 -5.51 6.92 7.10
CA GLY A 49 -6.55 6.10 7.71
C GLY A 49 -6.02 4.90 8.48
N LEU A 50 -4.97 4.25 7.99
CA LEU A 50 -4.32 3.15 8.72
C LEU A 50 -3.75 3.60 10.07
N LEU A 51 -3.29 4.84 10.18
CA LEU A 51 -2.90 5.42 11.49
C LEU A 51 -4.08 5.48 12.48
N PHE A 52 -5.31 5.64 12.00
CA PHE A 52 -6.50 5.58 12.86
C PHE A 52 -6.89 4.13 13.19
N THR A 53 -6.73 3.19 12.25
CA THR A 53 -7.06 1.77 12.45
C THR A 53 -6.16 1.12 13.50
N HIS A 54 -4.85 1.36 13.45
CA HIS A 54 -3.90 0.83 14.45
C HIS A 54 -4.08 1.41 15.86
N ARG A 55 -4.90 2.46 16.03
CA ARG A 55 -5.24 2.98 17.36
C ARG A 55 -6.27 2.09 18.07
N PHE A 56 -6.98 1.25 17.33
CA PHE A 56 -7.81 0.19 17.89
C PHE A 56 -6.91 -1.03 18.10
N GLU A 57 -6.35 -1.18 19.30
CA GLU A 57 -5.62 -2.38 19.72
C GLU A 57 -6.58 -3.59 19.77
N SER A 58 -6.87 -4.16 18.60
CA SER A 58 -7.62 -5.40 18.49
C SER A 58 -6.73 -6.55 18.95
N SER A 59 -7.21 -7.37 19.89
CA SER A 59 -6.50 -8.56 20.37
C SER A 59 -6.37 -9.66 19.31
N TYR A 60 -7.08 -9.54 18.18
CA TYR A 60 -7.11 -10.54 17.11
C TYR A 60 -6.45 -10.01 15.82
N ALA A 61 -5.28 -10.57 15.48
CA ALA A 61 -4.51 -10.22 14.29
C ALA A 61 -5.29 -10.44 12.97
N ILE A 62 -6.15 -11.46 12.91
CA ILE A 62 -6.98 -11.74 11.73
C ILE A 62 -8.01 -10.61 11.49
N LEU A 63 -8.56 -10.06 12.58
CA LEU A 63 -9.53 -8.97 12.50
C LEU A 63 -8.87 -7.68 12.03
N GLU A 64 -7.65 -7.39 12.50
CA GLU A 64 -6.87 -6.24 12.05
C GLU A 64 -6.55 -6.32 10.56
N PHE A 65 -6.11 -7.49 10.08
CA PHE A 65 -5.85 -7.71 8.65
C PHE A 65 -7.12 -7.57 7.78
N ALA A 66 -8.26 -8.07 8.27
CA ALA A 66 -9.53 -7.93 7.56
C ALA A 66 -10.02 -6.47 7.52
N LEU A 67 -9.82 -5.72 8.62
CA LEU A 67 -10.15 -4.30 8.69
C LEU A 67 -9.27 -3.47 7.76
N ASP A 68 -7.97 -3.76 7.72
CA ASP A 68 -7.03 -3.10 6.80
C ASP A 68 -7.44 -3.31 5.35
N ILE A 69 -7.65 -4.57 4.93
CA ILE A 69 -8.09 -4.88 3.56
C ILE A 69 -9.42 -4.19 3.27
N GLY A 70 -10.40 -4.29 4.17
CA GLY A 70 -11.70 -3.64 4.00
C GLY A 70 -11.59 -2.13 3.84
N TYR A 71 -10.74 -1.49 4.65
CA TYR A 71 -10.47 -0.06 4.55
C TYR A 71 -9.80 0.31 3.21
N LEU A 72 -8.76 -0.42 2.82
CA LEU A 72 -8.06 -0.24 1.54
C LEU A 72 -9.02 -0.32 0.35
N GLU A 73 -9.86 -1.34 0.31
CA GLU A 73 -10.86 -1.53 -0.75
C GLU A 73 -11.86 -0.37 -0.80
N VAL A 74 -12.42 0.03 0.36
CA VAL A 74 -13.36 1.15 0.43
C VAL A 74 -12.73 2.44 -0.09
N VAL A 75 -11.48 2.73 0.30
CA VAL A 75 -10.76 3.92 -0.16
C VAL A 75 -10.54 3.86 -1.67
N VAL A 76 -10.04 2.76 -2.20
CA VAL A 76 -9.77 2.61 -3.64
C VAL A 76 -11.06 2.69 -4.46
N ILE A 77 -12.17 2.15 -3.96
CA ILE A 77 -13.48 2.25 -4.61
C ILE A 77 -13.96 3.72 -4.62
N ILE A 78 -13.96 4.40 -3.47
CA ILE A 78 -14.39 5.80 -3.39
C ILE A 78 -13.56 6.69 -4.33
N PHE A 79 -12.23 6.57 -4.27
CA PHE A 79 -11.36 7.36 -5.12
C PHE A 79 -11.41 6.94 -6.59
N GLY A 80 -11.67 5.66 -6.87
CA GLY A 80 -11.93 5.18 -8.23
C GLY A 80 -13.16 5.83 -8.86
N ALA A 81 -14.20 6.08 -8.07
CA ALA A 81 -15.36 6.86 -8.50
C ALA A 81 -14.99 8.34 -8.71
N ILE A 82 -14.31 8.97 -7.75
CA ILE A 82 -13.92 10.40 -7.80
C ILE A 82 -13.02 10.69 -9.01
N PHE A 83 -12.08 9.79 -9.32
CA PHE A 83 -11.12 9.94 -10.41
C PHE A 83 -11.55 9.28 -11.72
N ASN A 84 -12.77 8.74 -11.77
CA ASN A 84 -13.36 8.10 -12.93
C ASN A 84 -12.52 6.93 -13.50
N TRP A 85 -11.91 6.13 -12.62
CA TRP A 85 -11.11 4.95 -13.01
C TRP A 85 -11.97 3.86 -13.66
N TYR A 86 -13.26 3.80 -13.32
CA TYR A 86 -14.18 2.78 -13.84
C TYR A 86 -14.46 2.89 -15.34
N GLY A 87 -14.12 4.02 -15.98
CA GLY A 87 -14.18 4.15 -17.44
C GLY A 87 -13.11 3.31 -18.16
N SER A 88 -11.98 3.06 -17.51
CA SER A 88 -10.83 2.35 -18.11
C SER A 88 -10.54 1.01 -17.42
N THR A 89 -10.88 0.88 -16.14
CA THR A 89 -10.53 -0.27 -15.31
C THR A 89 -11.77 -0.80 -14.57
N PRO A 90 -12.19 -2.04 -14.83
CA PRO A 90 -13.29 -2.66 -14.09
C PRO A 90 -13.02 -2.73 -12.58
N ILE A 91 -14.08 -2.62 -11.78
CA ILE A 91 -14.00 -2.63 -10.31
C ILE A 91 -13.26 -3.88 -9.79
N TRP A 92 -13.55 -5.06 -10.36
CA TRP A 92 -12.92 -6.31 -9.92
C TRP A 92 -11.40 -6.33 -10.14
N VAL A 93 -10.88 -5.63 -11.16
CA VAL A 93 -9.43 -5.49 -11.38
C VAL A 93 -8.81 -4.62 -10.29
N LEU A 94 -9.50 -3.56 -9.88
CA LEU A 94 -9.05 -2.68 -8.80
C LEU A 94 -9.00 -3.40 -7.46
N VAL A 95 -9.98 -4.26 -7.17
CA VAL A 95 -9.99 -5.10 -5.95
C VAL A 95 -8.79 -6.04 -5.93
N ILE A 96 -8.56 -6.78 -7.01
CA ILE A 96 -7.41 -7.70 -7.11
C ILE A 96 -6.09 -6.92 -6.98
N MET A 97 -5.97 -5.77 -7.65
CA MET A 97 -4.80 -4.91 -7.55
C MET A 97 -4.51 -4.48 -6.12
N THR A 98 -5.54 -3.97 -5.43
CA THR A 98 -5.42 -3.44 -4.08
C THR A 98 -5.01 -4.53 -3.11
N THR A 99 -5.61 -5.72 -3.25
CA THR A 99 -5.23 -6.90 -2.48
C THR A 99 -3.77 -7.30 -2.71
N ILE A 100 -3.29 -7.35 -3.96
CA ILE A 100 -1.89 -7.67 -4.27
C ILE A 100 -0.93 -6.63 -3.69
N ILE A 101 -1.23 -5.33 -3.84
CA ILE A 101 -0.43 -4.24 -3.29
C ILE A 101 -0.30 -4.38 -1.77
N TYR A 102 -1.41 -4.69 -1.09
CA TYR A 102 -1.40 -4.90 0.36
C TYR A 102 -0.51 -6.09 0.76
N ILE A 103 -0.65 -7.25 0.10
CA ILE A 103 0.19 -8.44 0.37
C ILE A 103 1.68 -8.12 0.18
N VAL A 104 2.04 -7.43 -0.91
CA VAL A 104 3.42 -7.01 -1.17
C VAL A 104 3.90 -6.05 -0.08
N GLY A 105 3.06 -5.10 0.34
CA GLY A 105 3.36 -4.17 1.41
C GLY A 105 3.63 -4.88 2.74
N VAL A 106 2.80 -5.85 3.11
CA VAL A 106 2.98 -6.68 4.32
C VAL A 106 4.28 -7.47 4.26
N PHE A 107 4.59 -8.09 3.11
CA PHE A 107 5.83 -8.83 2.94
C PHE A 107 7.07 -7.94 3.11
N LEU A 108 7.06 -6.77 2.48
CA LEU A 108 8.17 -5.81 2.60
C LEU A 108 8.34 -5.29 4.02
N ASN A 109 7.24 -5.01 4.72
CA ASN A 109 7.29 -4.60 6.12
C ASN A 109 7.90 -5.71 7.01
N MET A 110 7.57 -6.98 6.74
CA MET A 110 8.18 -8.12 7.44
C MET A 110 9.69 -8.24 7.19
N VAL A 111 10.14 -8.00 5.96
CA VAL A 111 11.57 -7.98 5.60
C VAL A 111 12.29 -6.83 6.31
N GLN A 112 11.72 -5.62 6.30
CA GLN A 112 12.29 -4.46 7.00
C GLN A 112 12.39 -4.70 8.50
N MET A 113 11.34 -5.26 9.12
CA MET A 113 11.36 -5.56 10.55
C MET A 113 12.45 -6.58 10.91
N ARG A 114 12.71 -7.59 10.05
CA ARG A 114 13.83 -8.52 10.26
C ARG A 114 15.19 -7.81 10.23
N GLN A 115 15.38 -6.90 9.28
CA GLN A 115 16.61 -6.11 9.17
C GLN A 115 16.81 -5.20 10.40
N GLU A 116 15.75 -4.51 10.85
CA GLU A 116 15.80 -3.67 12.05
C GLU A 116 16.19 -4.48 13.31
N VAL A 117 15.68 -5.71 13.46
CA VAL A 117 16.05 -6.60 14.57
C VAL A 117 17.51 -7.05 14.49
N GLU A 118 18.00 -7.37 13.29
CA GLU A 118 19.39 -7.79 13.07
C GLU A 118 20.38 -6.65 13.38
N GLU A 119 20.08 -5.43 12.92
CA GLU A 119 20.86 -4.23 13.26
C GLU A 119 20.91 -3.97 14.77
N ILE A 120 19.79 -4.10 15.47
CA ILE A 120 19.74 -3.96 16.93
C ILE A 120 20.62 -5.01 17.60
N ASN A 121 20.57 -6.27 17.14
CA ASN A 121 21.37 -7.35 17.70
C ASN A 121 22.87 -7.13 17.49
N GLU A 122 23.28 -6.66 16.30
CA GLU A 122 24.67 -6.28 16.06
C GLU A 122 25.13 -5.13 16.96
N LEU A 123 24.29 -4.11 17.17
CA LEU A 123 24.59 -2.99 18.06
C LEU A 123 24.72 -3.43 19.52
N LEU A 124 23.95 -4.42 19.97
CA LEU A 124 24.05 -5.01 21.30
C LEU A 124 25.32 -5.83 21.46
N GLN A 125 25.72 -6.61 20.44
CA GLN A 125 26.98 -7.34 20.46
C GLN A 125 28.19 -6.42 20.51
N LYS A 126 28.20 -5.31 19.76
CA LYS A 126 29.29 -4.31 19.77
C LYS A 126 29.43 -3.55 21.09
N ARG A 127 28.43 -3.59 21.97
CA ARG A 127 28.45 -2.95 23.30
C ARG A 127 28.88 -3.89 24.44
N LYS A 128 29.07 -5.18 24.18
CA LYS A 128 29.69 -6.14 25.11
C LYS A 128 31.19 -6.23 24.85
#